data_AF-A0A3D1V204-F1
#
_entry.id   AF-A0A3D1V204-F1
#
_cell.length_a   1.000
_cell.length_b   1.000
_cell.length_c   1.000
_cell.angle_alpha   90.00
_cell.angle_beta   90.00
_cell.angle_gamma   90.00
#
_symmetry.space_group_name_H-M   'P 1'
#
loop_
_entity.id
_entity.type
_entity.pdbx_description
1 polymer ?
#
loop_
_entity_poly.entity_id
_entity_poly.type
_entity_poly.pdbx_seq_one_letter_code
_entity_poly.pdbx_strand_id
1 'polypeptide(L)'
;MQTANRMSETVRATIYGLAGFTFTLLAIGIPTDVIPNPIFTRMLPVRPQDYVFLIVTALLGGLLAASYALPQANVCSTQQGKTTIGGFLSFFAIGCPTCN
;
A
#
# COMPACT_ATOMS: atom_id res chain seq x y z
N MET A 1 31.25 13.30 -4.78
CA MET A 1 30.69 12.03 -5.29
C MET A 1 29.65 11.42 -4.34
N GLN A 2 29.81 11.50 -3.02
CA GLN A 2 28.87 10.92 -2.03
C GLN A 2 27.50 11.63 -1.93
N THR A 3 27.45 12.94 -2.22
CA THR A 3 26.21 13.74 -2.24
C THR A 3 25.31 13.44 -3.45
N ALA A 4 25.90 13.17 -4.62
CA ALA A 4 25.15 12.82 -5.83
C ALA A 4 24.45 11.46 -5.71
N ASN A 5 25.08 10.50 -5.04
CA ASN A 5 24.50 9.16 -4.85
C ASN A 5 23.35 9.16 -3.82
N ARG A 6 23.45 10.01 -2.78
CA ARG A 6 22.36 10.18 -1.80
C ARG A 6 21.11 10.81 -2.43
N MET A 7 21.31 11.74 -3.37
CA MET A 7 20.22 12.41 -4.07
C MET A 7 19.48 11.46 -5.03
N SER A 8 20.21 10.62 -5.77
CA SER A 8 19.59 9.63 -6.67
C SER A 8 18.83 8.54 -5.90
N GLU A 9 19.34 8.08 -4.75
CA GLU A 9 18.63 7.14 -3.88
C GLU A 9 17.36 7.76 -3.26
N THR A 10 17.43 9.02 -2.82
CA THR A 10 16.27 9.72 -2.29
C THR A 10 15.20 9.91 -3.37
N VAL A 11 15.59 10.32 -4.58
CA VAL A 11 14.69 10.48 -5.72
C VAL A 11 13.99 9.17 -6.06
N ARG A 12 14.74 8.06 -6.12
CA ARG A 12 14.16 6.72 -6.32
C ARG A 12 13.17 6.39 -5.20
N ALA A 13 13.55 6.57 -3.94
CA ALA A 13 12.67 6.29 -2.80
C ALA A 13 11.36 7.11 -2.84
N THR A 14 11.41 8.40 -3.20
CA THR A 14 10.20 9.20 -3.41
C THR A 14 9.35 8.74 -4.58
N ILE A 15 9.95 8.34 -5.70
CA ILE A 15 9.21 7.82 -6.87
C ILE A 15 8.49 6.53 -6.51
N TYR A 16 9.19 5.57 -5.91
CA TYR A 16 8.57 4.31 -5.46
C TYR A 16 7.53 4.56 -4.36
N GLY A 17 7.76 5.50 -3.46
CA GLY A 17 6.78 5.87 -2.42
C GLY A 17 5.50 6.46 -3.00
N LEU A 18 5.61 7.40 -3.95
CA LEU A 18 4.45 7.96 -4.68
C LEU A 18 3.73 6.90 -5.51
N ALA A 19 4.48 6.02 -6.18
CA ALA A 19 3.91 4.91 -6.93
C ALA A 19 3.17 3.92 -6.01
N GLY A 20 3.75 3.57 -4.86
CA GLY A 20 3.10 2.71 -3.87
C GLY A 20 1.85 3.34 -3.26
N PHE A 21 1.93 4.62 -2.89
CA PHE A 21 0.78 5.38 -2.38
C PHE A 21 -0.37 5.36 -3.37
N THR A 22 -0.12 5.77 -4.61
CA THR A 22 -1.14 5.83 -5.67
C THR A 22 -1.72 4.45 -5.98
N PHE A 23 -0.87 3.42 -6.06
CA PHE A 23 -1.31 2.04 -6.29
C PHE A 23 -2.20 1.52 -5.15
N THR A 24 -1.79 1.67 -3.88
CA THR A 24 -2.60 1.24 -2.73
C THR A 24 -3.94 1.97 -2.66
N LEU A 25 -3.94 3.27 -2.96
CA LEU A 25 -5.13 4.10 -2.96
C LEU A 25 -6.14 3.64 -4.02
N LEU A 26 -5.67 3.30 -5.23
CA LEU A 26 -6.51 2.78 -6.30
C LEU A 26 -6.96 1.34 -6.03
N ALA A 27 -6.04 0.47 -5.63
CA ALA A 27 -6.32 -0.95 -5.40
C ALA A 27 -7.33 -1.18 -4.26
N ILE A 28 -7.38 -0.28 -3.28
CA ILE A 28 -8.34 -0.33 -2.17
C ILE A 28 -9.57 0.53 -2.48
N GLY A 29 -9.38 1.76 -2.98
CA GLY A 29 -10.44 2.74 -3.17
C GLY A 29 -11.46 2.40 -4.26
N ILE A 30 -11.02 1.70 -5.33
CA ILE A 30 -11.90 1.26 -6.41
C ILE A 30 -12.88 0.16 -5.95
N PRO A 31 -12.42 -0.98 -5.39
CA PRO A 31 -13.34 -2.05 -4.99
C PRO A 31 -14.20 -1.70 -3.77
N THR A 32 -13.78 -0.74 -2.93
CA THR A 32 -14.56 -0.33 -1.74
C THR A 32 -15.61 0.75 -2.02
N ASP A 33 -15.67 1.28 -3.25
CA ASP A 33 -16.58 2.36 -3.67
C ASP A 33 -16.52 3.60 -2.75
N VAL A 34 -15.35 3.83 -2.12
CA VAL A 34 -15.09 5.05 -1.35
C VAL A 34 -14.92 6.25 -2.30
N ILE A 35 -14.34 5.98 -3.47
CA ILE A 35 -14.33 6.91 -4.60
C ILE A 35 -15.50 6.52 -5.50
N PRO A 36 -16.48 7.42 -5.71
CA PRO A 36 -17.68 7.10 -6.47
C PRO A 36 -17.30 6.64 -7.88
N ASN A 37 -17.66 5.41 -8.22
CA ASN A 37 -17.42 4.82 -9.53
C ASN A 37 -18.66 4.10 -10.07
N PRO A 38 -18.85 4.01 -11.40
CA PRO A 38 -20.04 3.40 -12.00
C PRO A 38 -20.06 1.86 -11.98
N ILE A 39 -19.01 1.22 -11.46
CA ILE A 39 -18.77 -0.23 -11.54
C ILE A 39 -19.25 -0.92 -10.25
N PHE A 40 -19.24 -0.21 -9.12
CA PHE A 40 -19.69 -0.70 -7.82
C PHE A 40 -20.75 0.25 -7.26
N THR A 41 -21.90 -0.30 -6.84
CA THR A 41 -22.92 0.47 -6.11
C THR A 41 -23.02 -0.07 -4.71
N ARG A 42 -22.62 0.73 -3.72
CA ARG A 42 -22.70 0.34 -2.30
C ARG A 42 -24.13 0.47 -1.75
N MET A 43 -24.59 -0.55 -1.01
CA MET A 43 -25.88 -0.51 -0.29
C MET A 43 -25.83 0.32 1.00
N LEU A 44 -24.64 0.60 1.55
CA LEU A 44 -24.44 1.37 2.77
C LEU A 44 -23.78 2.72 2.48
N PRO A 45 -24.19 3.79 3.20
CA PRO A 45 -23.62 5.12 3.02
C PRO A 45 -22.14 5.15 3.45
N VAL A 46 -21.32 5.87 2.68
CA VAL A 46 -19.91 6.10 3.01
C VAL A 46 -19.80 6.92 4.28
N ARG A 47 -19.02 6.44 5.24
CA ARG A 47 -18.77 7.14 6.50
C ARG A 47 -17.47 7.94 6.40
N PRO A 48 -17.33 9.05 7.15
CA PRO A 48 -16.07 9.79 7.17
C PRO A 48 -14.88 8.93 7.63
N GLN A 49 -15.11 7.90 8.46
CA GLN A 49 -14.04 6.98 8.86
C GLN A 49 -13.47 6.17 7.68
N ASP A 50 -14.27 5.85 6.66
CA ASP A 50 -13.82 5.07 5.50
C ASP A 50 -12.72 5.82 4.73
N TYR A 51 -12.87 7.15 4.60
CA TYR A 51 -11.84 8.01 4.01
C TYR A 51 -10.56 8.06 4.86
N VAL A 52 -10.70 8.08 6.19
CA VAL A 52 -9.54 8.09 7.09
C VAL A 52 -8.74 6.80 6.96
N PHE A 53 -9.40 5.64 6.99
CA PHE A 53 -8.74 4.35 6.82
C PHE A 53 -8.06 4.24 5.46
N LEU A 54 -8.70 4.73 4.39
CA LEU A 54 -8.11 4.73 3.05
C LEU A 54 -6.84 5.59 2.97
N ILE A 55 -6.88 6.81 3.52
CA ILE A 55 -5.70 7.71 3.53
C ILE A 55 -4.56 7.10 4.35
N VAL A 56 -4.85 6.60 5.54
CA VAL A 56 -3.85 5.96 6.41
C VAL A 56 -3.22 4.76 5.71
N THR A 57 -4.04 3.90 5.09
CA THR A 57 -3.52 2.71 4.40
C THR A 57 -2.68 3.09 3.17
N ALA A 58 -3.09 4.09 2.40
CA ALA A 58 -2.32 4.59 1.27
C ALA A 58 -0.97 5.15 1.73
N LEU A 59 -0.93 5.93 2.83
CA LEU A 59 0.31 6.45 3.40
C LEU A 59 1.26 5.32 3.83
N LEU A 60 0.74 4.30 4.52
CA LEU A 60 1.54 3.13 4.91
C LEU A 60 2.05 2.36 3.69
N GLY A 61 1.20 2.18 2.66
CA GLY A 61 1.58 1.52 1.41
C GLY A 61 2.68 2.25 0.66
N GLY A 62 2.60 3.59 0.58
CA GLY A 62 3.65 4.42 0.03
C GLY A 62 4.95 4.35 0.84
N LEU A 63 4.86 4.35 2.17
CA LEU A 63 6.04 4.22 3.04
C LEU A 63 6.72 2.86 2.88
N LEU A 64 5.95 1.77 2.77
CA LEU A 64 6.46 0.44 2.44
C LEU A 64 7.18 0.45 1.08
N ALA A 65 6.55 1.00 0.04
CA ALA A 65 7.16 1.05 -1.29
C ALA A 65 8.46 1.87 -1.31
N ALA A 66 8.52 2.99 -0.57
CA ALA A 66 9.75 3.75 -0.39
C ALA A 66 10.82 2.93 0.33
N SER A 67 10.46 2.12 1.33
CA SER A 67 11.39 1.25 2.06
C SER A 67 12.00 0.13 1.19
N TYR A 68 11.32 -0.30 0.13
CA TYR A 68 11.86 -1.26 -0.84
C TYR A 68 12.85 -0.65 -1.83
N ALA A 69 12.78 0.66 -2.05
CA ALA A 69 13.67 1.39 -2.94
C ALA A 69 15.01 1.78 -2.30
N LEU A 70 15.05 1.81 -0.96
CA LEU A 70 16.27 2.02 -0.20
C LEU A 70 17.06 0.69 -0.16
N PRO A 71 18.36 0.68 -0.47
CA PRO A 71 19.17 -0.52 -0.36
C PRO A 71 19.19 -0.97 1.09
N GLN A 72 18.57 -2.12 1.35
CA GLN A 72 18.47 -2.70 2.67
C GLN A 72 19.84 -3.30 3.01
N ALA A 73 20.64 -2.54 3.77
CA ALA A 73 22.04 -2.90 4.02
C ALA A 73 22.24 -4.27 4.69
N ASN A 74 21.22 -4.87 5.33
CA ASN A 74 21.34 -6.16 6.03
C ASN A 74 19.99 -6.88 6.21
N VAL A 75 19.30 -7.23 5.13
CA VAL A 75 18.09 -8.09 5.25
C VAL A 75 18.41 -9.47 4.71
N CYS A 76 18.50 -10.44 5.62
CA CYS A 76 18.60 -11.86 5.26
C CYS A 76 17.48 -12.20 4.27
N SER A 77 17.87 -12.65 3.07
CA SER A 77 16.98 -13.03 1.94
C SER A 77 15.77 -13.91 2.35
N THR A 78 15.89 -14.66 3.45
CA THR A 78 14.81 -15.50 4.00
C THR A 78 13.58 -14.74 4.54
N GLN A 79 13.69 -13.44 4.88
CA GLN A 79 12.58 -12.67 5.46
C GLN A 79 11.62 -12.10 4.40
N GLN A 80 12.09 -11.78 3.19
CA GLN A 80 11.24 -11.18 2.15
C GLN A 80 10.06 -12.09 1.74
N GLY A 81 10.29 -13.42 1.65
CA GLY A 81 9.23 -14.38 1.29
C GLY A 81 8.22 -14.62 2.41
N LYS A 82 8.60 -14.41 3.67
CA LYS A 82 7.72 -14.61 4.83
C LYS A 82 6.76 -13.44 5.04
N THR A 83 7.20 -12.22 4.77
CA THR A 83 6.36 -11.01 4.90
C THR A 83 5.20 -11.01 3.89
N THR A 84 5.45 -11.44 2.64
CA THR A 84 4.41 -11.50 1.61
C THR A 84 3.37 -12.59 1.91
N ILE A 85 3.80 -13.80 2.30
CA ILE A 85 2.90 -14.88 2.72
C ILE A 85 2.05 -14.48 3.94
N GLY A 86 2.65 -13.79 4.92
CA GLY A 86 1.92 -13.26 6.08
C GLY A 86 0.81 -12.29 5.68
N GLY A 87 1.08 -11.39 4.73
CA GLY A 87 0.08 -10.47 4.19
C GLY A 87 -1.09 -11.19 3.51
N PHE A 88 -0.82 -12.21 2.70
CA PHE A 88 -1.86 -13.03 2.07
C PHE A 88 -2.70 -13.78 3.11
N LEU A 89 -2.07 -14.38 4.14
CA LEU A 89 -2.80 -15.07 5.20
C LEU A 89 -3.68 -14.12 6.01
N SER A 90 -3.19 -12.92 6.34
CA SER A 90 -4.01 -11.87 6.98
C SER A 90 -5.17 -11.42 6.10
N PHE A 91 -4.95 -11.32 4.78
CA PHE A 91 -6.01 -10.99 3.83
C PHE A 91 -7.10 -12.06 3.78
N PHE A 92 -6.74 -13.35 3.72
CA PHE A 92 -7.72 -14.44 3.78
C PHE A 92 -8.43 -14.55 5.13
N ALA A 93 -7.76 -14.20 6.23
CA ALA A 93 -8.37 -14.20 7.55
C ALA A 93 -9.44 -13.10 7.70
N ILE A 94 -9.21 -11.91 7.14
CA ILE A 94 -10.17 -10.79 7.18
C ILE A 94 -11.23 -10.92 6.07
N GLY A 95 -10.84 -11.34 4.88
CA GLY A 95 -11.58 -11.15 3.63
C GLY A 95 -12.43 -12.35 3.20
N CYS A 96 -12.96 -13.15 4.12
CA CYS A 96 -13.81 -14.28 3.75
C CYS A 96 -15.02 -13.74 2.96
N PRO A 97 -15.15 -14.06 1.64
CA PRO A 97 -16.08 -13.38 0.73
C PRO A 97 -17.56 -13.66 1.04
N THR A 98 -17.82 -14.61 1.93
CA THR A 98 -19.15 -14.96 2.42
C THR A 98 -19.57 -14.16 3.64
N CYS A 99 -18.65 -13.43 4.27
CA CYS A 99 -18.90 -12.67 5.50
C CYS A 99 -19.02 -11.15 5.27
N ASN A 100 -19.03 -10.68 4.02
CA ASN A 100 -19.22 -9.27 3.64
C ASN A 100 -20.56 -9.05 2.93
#